data_AF-A0A2G6JF00-F1
#
_entry.id   AF-A0A2G6JF00-F1
#
_cell.length_a   1.000
_cell.length_b   1.000
_cell.length_c   1.000
_cell.angle_alpha   90.00
_cell.angle_beta   90.00
_cell.angle_gamma   90.00
#
_symmetry.space_group_name_H-M   'P 1'
#
loop_
_entity.id
_entity.type
_entity.pdbx_description
1 polymer ?
#
loop_
_entity_poly.entity_id
_entity_poly.type
_entity_poly.pdbx_seq_one_letter_code
_entity_poly.pdbx_strand_id
1 'polypeptide(L)'
;MRREDITRELIDRATELYMAEAYVSASKEASPPATDDPAPLDPFHEFIDDTMHRKMPAAYGYKADKRKLHRLQRYAKQLGNRQYPFMKLIVQEHIVPGEFYFTVDTHDQLKIRPDMPDYEQWMAVKRSNFKLKRQIEDCWEKADVPTFSSIRRQTLEEKPGQAYEGEKRGLILVVDDEENEAMLIGALLEGQGFEVVRAGDGREALDRLRHLRVRPILIVLDYEMPDMDGITLIHELRCHEQTRSLPVLFATASVVDREECEAADGFLPKPFHQRDFLDLVEDMLAREKGE
;
A
#
# COMPACT_ATOMS: atom_id res chain seq x y z
N MET A 1 -13.83 -2.09 9.82
CA MET A 1 -14.51 -1.84 11.11
C MET A 1 -14.35 -0.39 11.52
N ARG A 2 -15.20 0.15 12.40
CA ARG A 2 -15.00 1.49 13.00
C ARG A 2 -14.03 1.41 14.18
N ARG A 3 -13.57 2.56 14.68
CA ARG A 3 -12.63 2.62 15.80
C ARG A 3 -13.24 2.04 17.09
N GLU A 4 -14.51 2.32 17.32
CA GLU A 4 -15.29 1.83 18.45
C GLU A 4 -15.48 0.31 18.47
N ASP A 5 -15.35 -0.34 17.31
CA ASP A 5 -15.46 -1.81 17.18
C ASP A 5 -14.14 -2.53 17.51
N ILE A 6 -13.05 -1.79 17.74
CA ILE A 6 -11.74 -2.35 18.08
C ILE A 6 -11.73 -2.77 19.56
N THR A 7 -12.35 -3.90 19.87
CA THR A 7 -12.44 -4.43 21.23
C THR A 7 -11.19 -5.23 21.62
N ARG A 8 -10.97 -5.38 22.94
CA ARG A 8 -9.92 -6.26 23.47
C ARG A 8 -10.06 -7.69 22.94
N GLU A 9 -11.30 -8.20 22.92
CA GLU A 9 -11.61 -9.55 22.45
C GLU A 9 -11.19 -9.76 20.99
N LEU A 10 -11.44 -8.78 20.12
CA LEU A 10 -11.03 -8.84 18.72
C LEU A 10 -9.51 -8.83 18.56
N ILE A 11 -8.80 -8.02 19.35
CA ILE A 11 -7.32 -7.96 19.33
C ILE A 11 -6.70 -9.25 19.84
N ASP A 12 -7.25 -9.80 20.93
CA ASP A 12 -6.78 -11.06 21.50
C ASP A 12 -7.00 -12.19 20.48
N ARG A 13 -8.17 -12.23 19.84
CA ARG A 13 -8.47 -13.16 18.75
C ARG A 13 -7.51 -13.02 17.56
N ALA A 14 -7.26 -11.79 17.11
CA ALA A 14 -6.31 -11.53 16.03
C ALA A 14 -4.87 -11.94 16.40
N THR A 15 -4.47 -11.67 17.65
CA THR A 15 -3.16 -12.06 18.20
C THR A 15 -3.01 -13.58 18.24
N GLU A 16 -4.02 -14.32 18.72
CA GLU A 16 -3.98 -15.78 18.79
C GLU A 16 -3.80 -16.42 17.41
N LEU A 17 -4.60 -15.98 16.43
CA LEU A 17 -4.53 -16.49 15.05
C LEU A 17 -3.18 -16.17 14.41
N TYR A 18 -2.67 -14.95 14.61
CA TYR A 18 -1.34 -14.56 14.18
C TYR A 18 -0.27 -15.50 14.73
N MET A 19 -0.27 -15.72 16.05
CA MET A 19 0.76 -16.53 16.71
C MET A 19 0.69 -17.99 16.28
N ALA A 20 -0.52 -18.51 16.03
CA ALA A 20 -0.73 -19.86 15.51
C ALA A 20 -0.09 -20.03 14.12
N GLU A 21 -0.39 -19.13 13.18
CA GLU A 21 0.15 -19.21 11.82
C GLU A 21 1.67 -18.96 11.78
N ALA A 22 2.12 -17.90 12.45
CA ALA A 22 3.53 -17.48 12.41
C ALA A 22 4.48 -18.41 13.14
N TYR A 23 4.05 -19.06 14.22
CA TYR A 23 4.96 -19.77 15.12
C TYR A 23 4.56 -21.21 15.45
N VAL A 24 3.28 -21.58 15.40
CA VAL A 24 2.86 -22.95 15.70
C VAL A 24 3.08 -23.87 14.50
N SER A 25 2.93 -23.37 13.27
CA SER A 25 3.32 -24.07 12.02
C SER A 25 4.84 -24.32 11.91
N ALA A 26 5.65 -23.48 12.57
CA ALA A 26 7.12 -23.55 12.59
C ALA A 26 7.68 -24.55 13.62
N SER A 27 6.81 -25.28 14.33
CA SER A 27 7.18 -26.23 15.38
C SER A 27 7.70 -27.57 14.82
N LYS A 28 8.93 -27.53 14.29
CA LYS A 28 9.93 -28.53 14.66
C LYS A 28 11.18 -27.94 15.32
N GLU A 29 11.39 -26.62 15.27
CA GLU A 29 12.61 -26.00 15.85
C GLU A 29 12.41 -24.68 16.61
N ALA A 30 11.20 -24.11 16.65
CA ALA A 30 10.97 -22.84 17.34
C ALA A 30 10.59 -23.03 18.82
N SER A 31 11.53 -22.72 19.73
CA SER A 31 11.24 -22.59 21.18
C SER A 31 10.32 -21.38 21.45
N PRO A 32 9.44 -21.45 22.46
CA PRO A 32 8.63 -20.30 22.89
C PRO A 32 9.51 -19.13 23.37
N PRO A 33 8.98 -17.89 23.42
CA PRO A 33 9.76 -16.70 23.76
C PRO A 33 10.43 -16.83 25.13
N ALA A 34 11.69 -16.40 25.23
CA ALA A 34 12.31 -16.09 26.51
C ALA A 34 11.66 -14.83 27.06
N THR A 35 10.82 -14.98 28.08
CA THR A 35 10.30 -13.87 28.87
C THR A 35 11.40 -13.38 29.80
N ASP A 36 12.14 -12.33 29.41
CA ASP A 36 12.52 -11.34 30.41
C ASP A 36 11.25 -10.52 30.65
N ASP A 37 10.68 -10.68 31.84
CA ASP A 37 9.37 -10.21 32.28
C ASP A 37 9.10 -8.76 31.82
N PRO A 38 8.30 -8.53 30.75
CA PRO A 38 7.92 -7.18 30.39
C PRO A 38 6.83 -6.75 31.37
N ALA A 39 7.06 -5.62 32.03
CA ALA A 39 6.07 -4.92 32.84
C ALA A 39 4.67 -4.99 32.20
N PRO A 40 3.58 -5.09 32.99
CA PRO A 40 2.24 -5.35 32.47
C PRO A 40 1.93 -4.39 31.33
N LEU A 41 1.91 -4.94 30.11
CA LEU A 41 1.67 -4.19 28.90
C LEU A 41 0.23 -3.68 28.98
N ASP A 42 0.08 -2.36 29.02
CA ASP A 42 -1.15 -1.73 28.56
C ASP A 42 -1.49 -2.35 27.19
N PRO A 43 -2.67 -2.97 27.00
CA PRO A 43 -3.03 -3.67 25.75
C PRO A 43 -2.86 -2.81 24.50
N PHE A 44 -2.90 -1.49 24.68
CA PHE A 44 -2.50 -0.50 23.71
C PHE A 44 -1.56 0.47 24.39
N HIS A 45 -0.26 0.25 24.28
CA HIS A 45 0.55 1.46 24.12
C HIS A 45 0.05 2.12 22.85
N GLU A 46 -0.46 3.35 22.97
CA GLU A 46 -0.71 4.24 21.85
C GLU A 46 0.65 4.57 21.20
N PHE A 47 1.25 3.55 20.57
CA PHE A 47 2.43 3.71 19.75
C PHE A 47 1.90 4.24 18.44
N ILE A 48 1.62 5.54 18.41
CA ILE A 48 1.40 6.22 17.16
C ILE A 48 2.75 6.13 16.45
N ASP A 49 2.83 5.24 15.48
CA ASP A 49 4.01 5.06 14.66
C ASP A 49 4.19 6.31 13.78
N ASP A 50 4.73 7.37 14.38
CA ASP A 50 5.15 8.59 13.68
C ASP A 50 6.36 8.31 12.79
N THR A 51 6.91 7.09 12.77
CA THR A 51 8.07 6.74 11.95
C THR A 51 7.72 6.78 10.47
N MET A 52 6.47 6.49 10.06
CA MET A 52 6.04 6.68 8.66
C MET A 52 5.98 8.18 8.27
N HIS A 53 5.49 9.05 9.16
CA HIS A 53 5.50 10.50 8.93
C HIS A 53 6.90 11.14 9.09
N ARG A 54 7.78 10.56 9.93
CA ARG A 54 9.22 10.93 10.05
C ARG A 54 10.07 10.37 8.92
N LYS A 55 9.63 9.31 8.25
CA LYS A 55 10.17 8.79 6.98
C LYS A 55 9.78 9.64 5.77
N MET A 56 9.27 10.86 5.99
CA MET A 56 9.50 11.96 5.07
C MET A 56 10.78 12.72 5.49
N PRO A 57 12.00 12.24 5.18
CA PRO A 57 13.17 13.08 5.25
C PRO A 57 12.92 14.33 4.41
N ALA A 58 13.49 15.44 4.87
CA ALA A 58 13.63 16.67 4.08
C ALA A 58 14.29 16.44 2.69
N ALA A 59 14.80 15.23 2.42
CA ALA A 59 15.30 14.73 1.14
C ALA A 59 14.22 14.48 0.07
N TYR A 60 12.92 14.36 0.40
CA TYR A 60 11.82 14.22 -0.59
C TYR A 60 11.42 15.56 -1.25
N GLY A 61 12.35 16.51 -1.30
CA GLY A 61 12.13 17.83 -1.86
C GLY A 61 12.01 17.81 -3.37
N TYR A 62 10.84 17.46 -3.92
CA TYR A 62 10.29 18.05 -5.15
C TYR A 62 8.80 17.71 -5.37
N LYS A 63 8.01 18.73 -5.76
CA LYS A 63 6.61 18.73 -6.25
C LYS A 63 5.46 18.15 -5.39
N ALA A 64 5.68 17.58 -4.21
CA ALA A 64 4.59 17.40 -3.25
C ALA A 64 4.05 18.79 -2.89
N ASP A 65 2.77 19.04 -3.18
CA ASP A 65 2.10 20.26 -2.75
C ASP A 65 2.41 20.48 -1.26
N LYS A 66 2.72 21.72 -0.83
CA LYS A 66 3.05 22.04 0.57
C LYS A 66 1.87 21.79 1.54
N ARG A 67 0.80 21.16 1.06
CA ARG A 67 -0.35 20.71 1.82
C ARG A 67 0.11 19.71 2.87
N LYS A 68 -0.37 19.95 4.07
CA LYS A 68 -0.26 19.01 5.17
C LYS A 68 -1.21 17.85 4.88
N LEU A 69 -0.67 16.70 4.46
CA LEU A 69 -1.44 15.48 4.27
C LEU A 69 -2.20 15.12 5.56
N HIS A 70 -3.38 14.52 5.39
CA HIS A 70 -4.17 14.02 6.51
C HIS A 70 -3.42 12.84 7.15
N ARG A 71 -3.35 12.87 8.47
CA ARG A 71 -2.69 11.81 9.26
C ARG A 71 -3.65 10.64 9.45
N LEU A 72 -3.32 9.49 8.88
CA LEU A 72 -4.03 8.25 9.17
C LEU A 72 -3.57 7.66 10.50
N GLN A 73 -4.51 7.10 11.26
CA GLN A 73 -4.22 6.46 12.53
C GLN A 73 -3.65 5.06 12.32
N ARG A 74 -2.61 4.71 13.07
CA ARG A 74 -1.97 3.39 13.05
C ARG A 74 -1.58 2.98 14.45
N TYR A 75 -1.90 1.74 14.81
CA TYR A 75 -1.57 1.10 16.08
C TYR A 75 -0.74 -0.14 15.80
N ALA A 76 0.28 -0.41 16.62
CA ALA A 76 1.15 -1.57 16.44
C ALA A 76 1.39 -2.30 17.76
N LYS A 77 1.38 -3.64 17.70
CA LYS A 77 1.76 -4.54 18.80
C LYS A 77 2.91 -5.42 18.34
N GLN A 78 4.03 -5.37 19.05
CA GLN A 78 5.21 -6.18 18.75
C GLN A 78 4.91 -7.65 19.10
N LEU A 79 4.98 -8.54 18.11
CA LEU A 79 4.75 -10.00 18.26
C LEU A 79 5.96 -10.82 17.80
N GLY A 80 7.11 -10.18 17.59
CA GLY A 80 8.36 -10.81 17.21
C GLY A 80 8.96 -11.73 18.28
N ASN A 81 9.79 -12.67 17.83
CA ASN A 81 10.58 -13.54 18.70
C ASN A 81 12.09 -13.28 18.50
N ARG A 82 12.96 -14.04 19.17
CA ARG A 82 14.41 -13.87 19.03
C ARG A 82 14.93 -14.06 17.60
N GLN A 83 14.28 -14.89 16.79
CA GLN A 83 14.64 -15.12 15.39
C GLN A 83 14.08 -14.05 14.45
N TYR A 84 12.88 -13.54 14.74
CA TYR A 84 12.15 -12.55 13.95
C TYR A 84 11.66 -11.40 14.86
N PRO A 85 12.57 -10.55 15.38
CA PRO A 85 12.21 -9.60 16.43
C PRO A 85 11.32 -8.47 15.95
N PHE A 86 11.21 -8.22 14.65
CA PHE A 86 10.53 -7.06 14.07
C PHE A 86 9.07 -7.29 13.66
N MET A 87 8.57 -8.53 13.77
CA MET A 87 7.19 -8.90 13.42
C MET A 87 6.16 -8.15 14.28
N LYS A 88 5.20 -7.48 13.63
CA LYS A 88 4.16 -6.69 14.30
C LYS A 88 2.76 -7.05 13.82
N LEU A 89 1.80 -7.04 14.73
CA LEU A 89 0.38 -6.90 14.42
C LEU A 89 0.05 -5.41 14.34
N ILE A 90 -0.66 -5.01 13.29
CA ILE A 90 -1.00 -3.62 13.02
C ILE A 90 -2.51 -3.47 12.89
N VAL A 91 -3.05 -2.39 13.46
CA VAL A 91 -4.38 -1.88 13.14
C VAL A 91 -4.20 -0.53 12.44
N GLN A 92 -4.62 -0.45 11.18
CA GLN A 92 -4.37 0.69 10.30
C GLN A 92 -5.69 1.31 9.86
N GLU A 93 -5.80 2.64 9.96
CA GLU A 93 -6.88 3.39 9.33
C GLU A 93 -6.74 3.26 7.82
N HIS A 94 -7.84 2.90 7.18
CA HIS A 94 -8.01 2.71 5.75
C HIS A 94 -8.01 4.07 5.02
N ILE A 95 -7.87 4.03 3.70
CA ILE A 95 -7.98 5.22 2.85
C ILE A 95 -9.35 5.91 3.03
N VAL A 96 -10.38 5.13 3.33
CA VAL A 96 -11.71 5.61 3.69
C VAL A 96 -11.71 6.04 5.16
N PRO A 97 -12.04 7.31 5.46
CA PRO A 97 -11.85 7.85 6.80
C PRO A 97 -12.68 7.12 7.87
N GLY A 98 -12.03 6.84 9.01
CA GLY A 98 -12.63 6.18 10.16
C GLY A 98 -12.95 4.69 9.96
N GLU A 99 -12.46 4.06 8.89
CA GLU A 99 -12.46 2.61 8.74
C GLU A 99 -11.08 2.06 9.10
N PHE A 100 -11.00 0.96 9.84
CA PHE A 100 -9.76 0.36 10.33
C PHE A 100 -9.72 -1.13 10.01
N TYR A 101 -8.55 -1.65 9.61
CA TYR A 101 -8.28 -3.07 9.37
C TYR A 101 -7.04 -3.56 10.12
N PHE A 102 -6.96 -4.87 10.31
CA PHE A 102 -5.75 -5.58 10.72
C PHE A 102 -4.85 -5.90 9.53
N THR A 103 -3.55 -5.73 9.71
CA THR A 103 -2.50 -6.18 8.78
C THR A 103 -1.26 -6.60 9.56
N VAL A 104 -0.34 -7.27 8.87
CA VAL A 104 0.93 -7.72 9.43
C VAL A 104 2.09 -6.99 8.78
N ASP A 105 3.02 -6.51 9.59
CA ASP A 105 4.34 -6.08 9.11
C ASP A 105 5.32 -7.22 9.32
N THR A 106 5.62 -7.90 8.21
CA THR A 106 6.63 -8.96 8.14
C THR A 106 7.99 -8.47 7.63
N HIS A 107 8.16 -7.14 7.47
CA HIS A 107 9.33 -6.54 6.82
C HIS A 107 9.60 -7.11 5.42
N ASP A 108 8.55 -7.41 4.68
CA ASP A 108 8.59 -7.83 3.29
C ASP A 108 8.88 -6.67 2.33
N GLN A 109 8.92 -5.42 2.79
CA GLN A 109 9.20 -4.21 1.97
C GLN A 109 10.67 -3.74 2.05
N LEU A 110 11.62 -4.66 2.26
CA LEU A 110 13.04 -4.31 2.32
C LEU A 110 13.59 -4.06 0.91
N LYS A 111 14.21 -2.88 0.70
CA LYS A 111 15.01 -2.58 -0.51
C LYS A 111 16.30 -3.40 -0.46
N ILE A 112 16.34 -4.47 -1.26
CA ILE A 112 17.51 -5.35 -1.41
C ILE A 112 18.15 -5.06 -2.76
N ARG A 113 19.36 -4.50 -2.76
CA ARG A 113 20.03 -4.11 -4.01
C ARG A 113 20.66 -5.33 -4.71
N PRO A 114 20.60 -5.44 -6.05
CA PRO A 114 21.16 -6.57 -6.80
C PRO A 114 22.67 -6.79 -6.62
N ASP A 115 23.41 -5.74 -6.23
CA ASP A 115 24.85 -5.78 -5.99
C ASP A 115 25.22 -6.31 -4.59
N MET A 116 24.24 -6.55 -3.71
CA MET A 116 24.53 -7.05 -2.36
C MET A 116 25.00 -8.50 -2.37
N PRO A 117 26.00 -8.84 -1.54
CA PRO A 117 26.25 -10.23 -1.18
C PRO A 117 24.96 -10.87 -0.69
N ASP A 118 24.72 -12.12 -1.11
CA ASP A 118 23.54 -12.89 -0.72
C ASP A 118 22.18 -12.33 -1.17
N TYR A 119 22.14 -11.57 -2.28
CA TYR A 119 20.91 -11.04 -2.89
C TYR A 119 19.80 -12.10 -3.01
N GLU A 120 20.12 -13.27 -3.58
CA GLU A 120 19.14 -14.34 -3.79
C GLU A 120 18.56 -14.88 -2.47
N GLN A 121 19.39 -14.97 -1.43
CA GLN A 121 18.95 -15.41 -0.10
C GLN A 121 18.04 -14.36 0.53
N TRP A 122 18.37 -13.08 0.44
CA TRP A 122 17.50 -11.99 0.91
C TRP A 122 16.18 -11.95 0.14
N MET A 123 16.20 -12.15 -1.18
CA MET A 123 15.00 -12.27 -1.99
C MET A 123 14.17 -13.52 -1.62
N ALA A 124 14.80 -14.62 -1.23
CA ALA A 124 14.10 -15.80 -0.71
C ALA A 124 13.42 -15.52 0.64
N VAL A 125 14.06 -14.74 1.53
CA VAL A 125 13.45 -14.27 2.79
C VAL A 125 12.26 -13.35 2.50
N LYS A 126 12.42 -12.35 1.61
CA LYS A 126 11.33 -11.43 1.20
C LYS A 126 10.10 -12.23 0.72
N ARG A 127 10.32 -13.20 -0.18
CA ARG A 127 9.26 -14.10 -0.69
C ARG A 127 8.61 -14.95 0.40
N SER A 128 9.38 -15.38 1.40
CA SER A 128 8.85 -16.20 2.51
C SER A 128 8.02 -15.36 3.47
N ASN A 129 8.47 -14.15 3.79
CA ASN A 129 7.76 -13.19 4.64
C ASN A 129 6.44 -12.77 3.98
N PHE A 130 6.46 -12.45 2.68
CA PHE A 130 5.24 -12.16 1.92
C PHE A 130 4.20 -13.28 1.97
N LYS A 131 4.64 -14.54 1.81
CA LYS A 131 3.75 -15.72 1.94
C LYS A 131 3.16 -15.84 3.34
N LEU A 132 3.97 -15.61 4.37
CA LEU A 132 3.52 -15.66 5.76
C LEU A 132 2.50 -14.55 6.06
N LYS A 133 2.75 -13.31 5.59
CA LYS A 133 1.79 -12.20 5.69
C LYS A 133 0.43 -12.61 5.11
N ARG A 134 0.41 -13.13 3.88
CA ARG A 134 -0.82 -13.60 3.24
C ARG A 134 -1.52 -14.72 4.00
N GLN A 135 -0.77 -15.69 4.53
CA GLN A 135 -1.35 -16.79 5.33
C GLN A 135 -2.07 -16.27 6.58
N ILE A 136 -1.45 -15.31 7.29
CA ILE A 136 -2.06 -14.71 8.48
C ILE A 136 -3.32 -13.92 8.10
N GLU A 137 -3.24 -13.09 7.05
CA GLU A 137 -4.38 -12.28 6.60
C GLU A 137 -5.54 -13.15 6.07
N ASP A 138 -5.26 -14.25 5.35
CA ASP A 138 -6.28 -15.22 4.93
C ASP A 138 -6.93 -15.93 6.14
N CYS A 139 -6.15 -16.21 7.18
CA CYS A 139 -6.64 -16.83 8.42
C CYS A 139 -7.56 -15.87 9.19
N TRP A 140 -7.18 -14.59 9.26
CA TRP A 140 -8.02 -13.53 9.80
C TRP A 140 -9.32 -13.35 9.03
N GLU A 141 -9.27 -13.31 7.70
CA GLU A 141 -10.48 -13.17 6.88
C GLU A 141 -11.46 -14.33 7.11
N LYS A 142 -10.98 -15.57 7.20
CA LYS A 142 -11.82 -16.75 7.51
C LYS A 142 -12.41 -16.74 8.92
N ALA A 143 -11.84 -15.95 9.82
CA ALA A 143 -12.25 -15.82 11.21
C ALA A 143 -13.00 -14.51 11.49
N ASP A 144 -13.47 -13.82 10.44
CA ASP A 144 -14.18 -12.54 10.51
C ASP A 144 -13.39 -11.43 11.23
N VAL A 145 -12.06 -11.53 11.24
CA VAL A 145 -11.18 -10.44 11.66
C VAL A 145 -11.02 -9.49 10.47
N PRO A 146 -11.34 -8.18 10.62
CA PRO A 146 -11.30 -7.26 9.50
C PRO A 146 -9.89 -7.11 8.91
N THR A 147 -9.72 -7.46 7.65
CA THR A 147 -8.48 -7.25 6.87
C THR A 147 -8.68 -6.16 5.83
N PHE A 148 -7.60 -5.77 5.14
CA PHE A 148 -7.72 -4.86 4.00
C PHE A 148 -8.72 -5.38 2.96
N SER A 149 -8.63 -6.67 2.62
CA SER A 149 -9.50 -7.33 1.65
C SER A 149 -10.97 -7.34 2.09
N SER A 150 -11.25 -7.59 3.37
CA SER A 150 -12.62 -7.64 3.88
C SER A 150 -13.26 -6.25 3.94
N ILE A 151 -12.51 -5.23 4.36
CA ILE A 151 -13.02 -3.85 4.39
C ILE A 151 -13.23 -3.35 2.98
N ARG A 152 -12.30 -3.60 2.06
CA ARG A 152 -12.50 -3.24 0.65
C ARG A 152 -13.79 -3.84 0.11
N ARG A 153 -14.05 -5.13 0.36
CA ARG A 153 -15.28 -5.79 -0.09
C ARG A 153 -16.50 -5.06 0.44
N GLN A 154 -16.52 -4.74 1.74
CA GLN A 154 -17.57 -3.95 2.36
C GLN A 154 -17.70 -2.55 1.73
N THR A 155 -16.59 -1.82 1.54
CA THR A 155 -16.59 -0.50 0.91
C THR A 155 -17.16 -0.54 -0.51
N LEU A 156 -16.77 -1.54 -1.32
CA LEU A 156 -17.24 -1.71 -2.70
C LEU A 156 -18.69 -2.20 -2.79
N GLU A 157 -19.14 -3.04 -1.86
CA GLU A 157 -20.49 -3.61 -1.83
C GLU A 157 -21.52 -2.66 -1.21
N GLU A 158 -21.17 -1.92 -0.16
CA GLU A 158 -22.06 -0.96 0.51
C GLU A 158 -22.14 0.39 -0.22
N LYS A 159 -21.09 0.73 -0.95
CA LYS A 159 -21.06 1.86 -1.88
C LYS A 159 -20.69 1.33 -3.26
N PRO A 160 -21.56 0.54 -3.92
CA PRO A 160 -21.36 0.26 -5.33
C PRO A 160 -21.31 1.64 -5.96
N GLY A 161 -20.13 2.02 -6.49
CA GLY A 161 -19.76 3.41 -6.72
C GLY A 161 -20.97 4.17 -7.23
N GLN A 162 -21.48 5.13 -6.44
CA GLN A 162 -22.65 5.92 -6.83
C GLN A 162 -22.39 6.31 -8.26
N ALA A 163 -23.14 5.72 -9.20
CA ALA A 163 -22.78 5.75 -10.59
C ALA A 163 -22.63 7.23 -10.94
N TYR A 164 -21.43 7.63 -11.34
CA TYR A 164 -21.17 9.04 -11.58
C TYR A 164 -22.14 9.49 -12.69
N GLU A 165 -23.14 10.30 -12.32
CA GLU A 165 -24.22 10.70 -13.23
C GLU A 165 -23.80 11.84 -14.18
N GLY A 166 -22.56 12.33 -14.06
CA GLY A 166 -21.99 13.36 -14.92
C GLY A 166 -21.29 12.81 -16.17
N GLU A 167 -20.70 13.73 -16.95
CA GLU A 167 -19.91 13.37 -18.12
C GLU A 167 -18.60 12.68 -17.74
N LYS A 168 -18.23 11.64 -18.49
CA LYS A 168 -16.95 10.94 -18.30
C LYS A 168 -15.78 11.91 -18.45
N ARG A 169 -14.86 11.87 -17.49
CA ARG A 169 -13.80 12.88 -17.34
C ARG A 169 -12.47 12.49 -17.99
N GLY A 170 -12.34 11.25 -18.44
CA GLY A 170 -11.16 10.71 -19.11
C GLY A 170 -10.77 9.34 -18.57
N LEU A 171 -9.67 8.79 -19.09
CA LEU A 171 -9.16 7.47 -18.73
C LEU A 171 -7.92 7.60 -17.82
N ILE A 172 -7.86 6.87 -16.72
CA ILE A 172 -6.68 6.78 -15.85
C ILE A 172 -6.16 5.34 -15.86
N LEU A 173 -4.84 5.17 -15.96
CA LEU A 173 -4.18 3.88 -15.82
C LEU A 173 -3.65 3.73 -14.39
N VAL A 174 -4.07 2.69 -13.68
CA VAL A 174 -3.57 2.34 -12.34
C VAL A 174 -2.65 1.12 -12.48
N VAL A 175 -1.43 1.21 -11.99
CA VAL A 175 -0.41 0.15 -12.11
C VAL A 175 0.10 -0.19 -10.71
N ASP A 176 -0.26 -1.38 -10.22
CA ASP A 176 0.02 -1.83 -8.86
C ASP A 176 -0.15 -3.36 -8.81
N ASP A 177 0.82 -4.09 -8.25
CA ASP A 177 0.80 -5.56 -8.17
C ASP A 177 -0.08 -6.07 -7.03
N GLU A 178 -0.41 -5.21 -6.06
CA GLU A 178 -1.42 -5.46 -5.07
C GLU A 178 -2.81 -5.22 -5.67
N GLU A 179 -3.39 -6.27 -6.29
CA GLU A 179 -4.70 -6.23 -6.96
C GLU A 179 -5.80 -5.57 -6.12
N ASN A 180 -5.76 -5.76 -4.79
CA ASN A 180 -6.71 -5.16 -3.86
C ASN A 180 -6.57 -3.63 -3.78
N GLU A 181 -5.34 -3.11 -3.77
CA GLU A 181 -5.06 -1.68 -3.77
C GLU A 181 -5.41 -1.06 -5.13
N ALA A 182 -5.02 -1.71 -6.23
CA ALA A 182 -5.37 -1.29 -7.59
C ALA A 182 -6.89 -1.16 -7.78
N MET A 183 -7.66 -2.13 -7.27
CA MET A 183 -9.13 -2.10 -7.30
C MET A 183 -9.71 -0.94 -6.50
N LEU A 184 -9.19 -0.71 -5.30
CA LEU A 184 -9.68 0.36 -4.41
C LEU A 184 -9.42 1.73 -5.00
N ILE A 185 -8.19 1.99 -5.47
CA ILE A 185 -7.83 3.21 -6.18
C ILE A 185 -8.73 3.39 -7.41
N GLY A 186 -8.93 2.31 -8.18
CA GLY A 186 -9.82 2.31 -9.34
C GLY A 186 -11.26 2.73 -8.98
N ALA A 187 -11.85 2.13 -7.95
CA ALA A 187 -13.20 2.46 -7.52
C ALA A 187 -13.35 3.91 -7.03
N LEU A 188 -12.33 4.45 -6.34
CA LEU A 188 -12.31 5.85 -5.94
C LEU A 188 -12.32 6.79 -7.14
N LEU A 189 -11.53 6.50 -8.18
CA LEU A 189 -11.47 7.27 -9.42
C LEU A 189 -12.74 7.14 -10.26
N GLU A 190 -13.30 5.92 -10.36
CA GLU A 190 -14.58 5.67 -11.05
C GLU A 190 -15.72 6.45 -10.39
N GLY A 191 -15.75 6.52 -9.05
CA GLY A 191 -16.69 7.36 -8.31
C GLY A 191 -16.52 8.86 -8.56
N GLN A 192 -15.39 9.31 -9.10
CA GLN A 192 -15.17 10.68 -9.56
C GLN A 192 -15.46 10.89 -11.06
N GLY A 193 -15.93 9.86 -11.79
CA GLY A 193 -16.30 9.95 -13.20
C GLY A 193 -15.19 9.61 -14.20
N PHE A 194 -14.09 9.02 -13.74
CA PHE A 194 -13.02 8.53 -14.62
C PHE A 194 -13.30 7.10 -15.09
N GLU A 195 -12.86 6.78 -16.29
CA GLU A 195 -12.65 5.38 -16.68
C GLU A 195 -11.31 4.91 -16.11
N VAL A 196 -11.22 3.65 -15.69
CA VAL A 196 -9.99 3.09 -15.13
C VAL A 196 -9.58 1.81 -15.87
N VAL A 197 -8.31 1.76 -16.24
CA VAL A 197 -7.63 0.53 -16.66
C VAL A 197 -6.60 0.19 -15.59
N ARG A 198 -6.53 -1.08 -15.18
CA ARG A 198 -5.59 -1.57 -14.17
C ARG A 198 -4.51 -2.43 -14.82
N ALA A 199 -3.30 -2.45 -14.28
CA ALA A 199 -2.22 -3.36 -14.65
C ALA A 199 -1.48 -3.81 -13.38
N GLY A 200 -1.03 -5.06 -13.33
CA GLY A 200 -0.32 -5.64 -12.18
C GLY A 200 1.17 -5.38 -12.17
N ASP A 201 1.76 -4.95 -13.29
CA ASP A 201 3.18 -4.62 -13.40
C ASP A 201 3.44 -3.66 -14.57
N GLY A 202 4.69 -3.20 -14.70
CA GLY A 202 5.09 -2.30 -15.78
C GLY A 202 5.01 -2.90 -17.19
N ARG A 203 5.21 -4.20 -17.37
CA ARG A 203 5.10 -4.86 -18.69
C ARG A 203 3.66 -4.89 -19.16
N GLU A 204 2.75 -5.29 -18.27
CA GLU A 204 1.31 -5.27 -18.53
C GLU A 204 0.82 -3.85 -18.81
N ALA A 205 1.33 -2.85 -18.07
CA ALA A 205 1.00 -1.44 -18.32
C ALA A 205 1.39 -1.00 -19.75
N LEU A 206 2.61 -1.31 -20.19
CA LEU A 206 3.07 -1.00 -21.55
C LEU A 206 2.25 -1.73 -22.62
N ASP A 207 1.93 -3.01 -22.40
CA ASP A 207 1.09 -3.78 -23.32
C ASP A 207 -0.31 -3.17 -23.45
N ARG A 208 -0.95 -2.85 -22.32
CA ARG A 208 -2.24 -2.17 -22.30
C ARG A 208 -2.19 -0.83 -23.03
N LEU A 209 -1.19 0.00 -22.77
CA LEU A 209 -1.02 1.30 -23.44
C LEU A 209 -0.94 1.18 -24.97
N ARG A 210 -0.34 0.10 -25.50
CA ARG A 210 -0.28 -0.16 -26.95
C ARG A 210 -1.64 -0.53 -27.56
N HIS A 211 -2.52 -1.15 -26.77
CA HIS A 211 -3.81 -1.66 -27.21
C HIS A 211 -5.00 -0.75 -26.89
N LEU A 212 -4.81 0.25 -26.04
CA LEU A 212 -5.85 1.21 -25.68
C LEU A 212 -6.21 2.13 -26.86
N ARG A 213 -7.52 2.28 -27.10
CA ARG A 213 -8.05 3.21 -28.11
C ARG A 213 -8.06 4.65 -27.64
N VAL A 214 -8.24 4.85 -26.35
CA VAL A 214 -8.26 6.16 -25.68
C VAL A 214 -6.97 6.24 -24.87
N ARG A 215 -6.23 7.34 -25.00
CA ARG A 215 -5.02 7.53 -24.19
C ARG A 215 -5.40 7.88 -22.76
N PRO A 216 -4.73 7.29 -21.75
CA PRO A 216 -4.87 7.77 -20.39
C PRO A 216 -4.46 9.23 -20.27
N ILE A 217 -5.09 9.95 -19.35
CA ILE A 217 -4.75 11.34 -18.99
C ILE A 217 -3.88 11.41 -17.73
N LEU A 218 -3.72 10.29 -17.02
CA LEU A 218 -2.88 10.14 -15.84
C LEU A 218 -2.52 8.65 -15.66
N ILE A 219 -1.31 8.40 -15.14
CA ILE A 219 -0.92 7.10 -14.62
C ILE A 219 -0.73 7.21 -13.10
N VAL A 220 -1.41 6.37 -12.34
CA VAL A 220 -1.13 6.14 -10.91
C VAL A 220 -0.30 4.88 -10.81
N LEU A 221 0.88 4.97 -10.20
CA LEU A 221 1.92 3.95 -10.31
C LEU A 221 2.50 3.59 -8.94
N ASP A 222 2.55 2.32 -8.59
CA ASP A 222 3.38 1.83 -7.50
C ASP A 222 4.86 1.72 -7.93
N TYR A 223 5.77 1.80 -6.96
CA TYR A 223 7.21 1.74 -7.20
C TYR A 223 7.74 0.30 -7.17
N GLU A 224 7.36 -0.52 -6.19
CA GLU A 224 7.87 -1.89 -6.03
C GLU A 224 6.90 -2.91 -6.63
N MET A 225 7.14 -3.30 -7.88
CA MET A 225 6.35 -4.33 -8.57
C MET A 225 7.23 -5.49 -9.03
N PRO A 226 6.68 -6.71 -9.18
CA PRO A 226 7.38 -7.82 -9.80
C PRO A 226 7.70 -7.52 -11.27
N ASP A 227 8.76 -8.12 -11.77
CA ASP A 227 9.26 -8.08 -13.17
C ASP A 227 9.73 -6.71 -13.70
N MET A 228 8.96 -5.63 -13.54
CA MET A 228 9.31 -4.28 -13.95
C MET A 228 8.84 -3.28 -12.89
N ASP A 229 9.80 -2.64 -12.21
CA ASP A 229 9.54 -1.60 -11.22
C ASP A 229 9.02 -0.29 -11.84
N GLY A 230 8.48 0.58 -11.00
CA GLY A 230 7.87 1.83 -11.43
C GLY A 230 8.84 2.79 -12.12
N ILE A 231 10.12 2.82 -11.72
CA ILE A 231 11.13 3.69 -12.35
C ILE A 231 11.47 3.23 -13.76
N THR A 232 11.66 1.93 -13.93
CA THR A 232 11.88 1.32 -15.25
C THR A 232 10.71 1.61 -16.18
N LEU A 233 9.47 1.48 -15.67
CA LEU A 233 8.28 1.85 -16.44
C LEU A 233 8.29 3.32 -16.86
N ILE A 234 8.59 4.26 -15.95
CA ILE A 234 8.67 5.69 -16.30
C ILE A 234 9.70 5.90 -17.41
N HIS A 235 10.89 5.33 -17.30
CA HIS A 235 11.92 5.46 -18.34
C HIS A 235 11.41 5.01 -19.71
N GLU A 236 10.78 3.84 -19.79
CA GLU A 236 10.17 3.33 -21.03
C GLU A 236 9.08 4.28 -21.57
N LEU A 237 8.21 4.81 -20.68
CA LEU A 237 7.18 5.78 -21.06
C LEU A 237 7.80 7.06 -21.65
N ARG A 238 8.89 7.57 -21.07
CA ARG A 238 9.60 8.78 -21.55
C ARG A 238 10.33 8.55 -22.87
N CYS A 239 10.72 7.32 -23.20
CA CYS A 239 11.37 6.98 -24.47
C CYS A 239 10.44 7.00 -25.69
N HIS A 240 9.12 6.97 -25.49
CA HIS A 240 8.14 6.93 -26.58
C HIS A 240 7.36 8.24 -26.71
N GLU A 241 7.33 8.82 -27.93
CA GLU A 241 6.67 10.11 -28.21
C GLU A 241 5.20 10.15 -27.78
N GLN A 242 4.53 9.01 -27.82
CA GLN A 242 3.10 8.89 -27.49
C GLN A 242 2.79 8.90 -26.00
N THR A 243 3.76 8.52 -25.17
CA THR A 243 3.59 8.36 -23.71
C THR A 243 4.49 9.29 -22.90
N ARG A 244 5.49 9.94 -23.53
CA ARG A 244 6.49 10.74 -22.83
C ARG A 244 5.92 11.92 -22.04
N SER A 245 4.77 12.44 -22.45
CA SER A 245 4.08 13.54 -21.79
C SER A 245 3.00 13.10 -20.81
N LEU A 246 2.76 11.79 -20.63
CA LEU A 246 1.74 11.34 -19.69
C LEU A 246 2.15 11.69 -18.27
N PRO A 247 1.32 12.38 -17.48
CA PRO A 247 1.65 12.66 -16.10
C PRO A 247 1.64 11.35 -15.30
N VAL A 248 2.63 11.19 -14.43
CA VAL A 248 2.76 10.01 -13.56
C VAL A 248 2.70 10.42 -12.09
N LEU A 249 1.74 9.88 -11.36
CA LEU A 249 1.63 9.97 -9.91
C LEU A 249 2.19 8.70 -9.28
N PHE A 250 3.33 8.80 -8.59
CA PHE A 250 3.79 7.72 -7.74
C PHE A 250 2.95 7.63 -6.47
N ALA A 251 2.40 6.45 -6.20
CA ALA A 251 1.65 6.15 -4.99
C ALA A 251 2.23 4.88 -4.36
N THR A 252 3.10 5.00 -3.35
CA THR A 252 3.88 3.85 -2.85
C THR A 252 4.16 3.89 -1.34
N ALA A 253 4.28 2.72 -0.72
CA ALA A 253 4.72 2.56 0.67
C ALA A 253 6.25 2.55 0.81
N SER A 254 6.96 2.40 -0.30
CA SER A 254 8.41 2.25 -0.32
C SER A 254 9.15 3.57 -0.24
N VAL A 255 10.38 3.50 0.27
CA VAL A 255 11.30 4.64 0.28
C VAL A 255 11.89 4.77 -1.12
N VAL A 256 11.53 5.84 -1.81
CA VAL A 256 12.04 6.16 -3.14
C VAL A 256 13.17 7.17 -3.00
N ASP A 257 14.27 6.95 -3.71
CA ASP A 257 15.40 7.87 -3.66
C ASP A 257 15.02 9.22 -4.29
N ARG A 258 15.66 10.31 -3.85
CA ARG A 258 15.29 11.66 -4.31
C ARG A 258 15.38 11.82 -5.82
N GLU A 259 16.44 11.28 -6.42
CA GLU A 259 16.66 11.34 -7.87
C GLU A 259 15.59 10.55 -8.64
N GLU A 260 15.13 9.43 -8.08
CA GLU A 260 14.07 8.60 -8.65
C GLU A 260 12.70 9.29 -8.53
N CYS A 261 12.44 10.02 -7.43
CA CYS A 261 11.23 10.82 -7.27
C CYS A 261 11.08 11.88 -8.37
N GLU A 262 12.19 12.43 -8.89
CA GLU A 262 12.16 13.46 -9.93
C GLU A 262 11.67 12.94 -11.30
N ALA A 263 11.63 11.62 -11.49
CA ALA A 263 11.11 11.00 -12.71
C ALA A 263 9.58 11.08 -12.82
N ALA A 264 8.88 11.19 -11.69
CA ALA A 264 7.43 11.31 -11.62
C ALA A 264 6.96 12.77 -11.47
N ASP A 265 5.71 13.01 -11.84
CA ASP A 265 5.09 14.35 -11.84
C ASP A 265 4.41 14.68 -10.51
N GLY A 266 4.02 13.63 -9.77
CA GLY A 266 3.48 13.72 -8.41
C GLY A 266 3.91 12.52 -7.56
N PHE A 267 3.84 12.68 -6.24
CA PHE A 267 4.20 11.65 -5.27
C PHE A 267 3.23 11.65 -4.08
N LEU A 268 2.76 10.47 -3.69
CA LEU A 268 1.86 10.26 -2.56
C LEU A 268 2.27 9.02 -1.76
N PRO A 269 2.79 9.17 -0.53
CA PRO A 269 3.20 8.04 0.27
C PRO A 269 1.99 7.24 0.79
N LYS A 270 2.04 5.91 0.69
CA LYS A 270 1.09 5.00 1.34
C LYS A 270 1.45 4.81 2.83
N PRO A 271 0.46 4.64 3.72
CA PRO A 271 -0.97 4.79 3.46
C PRO A 271 -1.36 6.28 3.36
N PHE A 272 -2.30 6.61 2.49
CA PHE A 272 -2.80 7.96 2.28
C PHE A 272 -4.32 8.05 2.44
N HIS A 273 -4.81 9.24 2.76
CA HIS A 273 -6.23 9.51 2.93
C HIS A 273 -6.91 9.76 1.57
N GLN A 274 -8.16 9.29 1.40
CA GLN A 274 -8.90 9.42 0.13
C GLN A 274 -8.89 10.85 -0.42
N ARG A 275 -9.13 11.83 0.46
CA ARG A 275 -9.13 13.25 0.08
C ARG A 275 -7.80 13.72 -0.49
N ASP A 276 -6.68 13.34 0.12
CA ASP A 276 -5.36 13.78 -0.35
C ASP A 276 -5.05 13.19 -1.73
N PHE A 277 -5.43 11.94 -1.96
CA PHE A 277 -5.31 11.29 -3.25
C PHE A 277 -6.12 12.00 -4.33
N LEU A 278 -7.42 12.22 -4.07
CA LEU A 278 -8.30 12.87 -5.05
C LEU A 278 -7.89 14.32 -5.31
N ASP A 279 -7.56 15.08 -4.27
CA ASP A 279 -7.09 16.47 -4.41
C ASP A 279 -5.82 16.53 -5.28
N LEU A 280 -4.85 15.62 -5.07
CA LEU A 280 -3.63 15.58 -5.87
C LEU A 280 -3.88 15.16 -7.33
N VAL A 281 -4.77 14.21 -7.57
CA VAL A 281 -5.20 13.83 -8.93
C VAL A 281 -5.80 15.04 -9.65
N GLU A 282 -6.70 15.77 -9.00
CA GLU A 282 -7.31 16.99 -9.57
C GLU A 282 -6.27 18.05 -9.90
N ASP A 283 -5.32 18.30 -8.99
CA ASP A 283 -4.26 19.28 -9.21
C ASP A 283 -3.37 18.92 -10.41
N MET A 284 -3.02 17.64 -10.55
CA MET A 284 -2.21 17.16 -11.67
C MET A 284 -2.95 17.30 -13.00
N LEU A 285 -4.24 16.94 -13.03
CA LEU A 285 -5.07 17.07 -14.23
C LEU A 285 -5.36 18.53 -14.60
N ALA A 286 -5.40 19.44 -13.62
CA ALA A 286 -5.58 20.87 -13.88
C ALA A 286 -4.35 21.51 -14.54
N ARG A 287 -3.13 21.02 -14.23
CA ARG A 287 -1.87 21.53 -14.80
C ARG A 287 -1.74 21.21 -16.29
N GLU A 288 -2.13 20.00 -16.70
CA GLU A 288 -2.13 19.58 -18.11
C GLU A 288 -3.07 20.40 -19.00
N LYS A 289 -4.14 20.98 -18.44
CA LYS A 289 -5.08 21.82 -19.20
C LYS A 289 -4.60 23.27 -19.36
N GLY A 290 -3.54 23.67 -18.64
CA GLY A 290 -3.04 25.04 -18.57
C GLY A 290 -1.80 25.33 -19.40
N GLU A 291 -1.24 24.32 -20.08
CA GLU A 291 -0.13 24.44 -21.05
C GLU A 291 -0.64 24.43 -22.50
#